data_AF-A0A1N7JVB4-F1
#
_entry.id   AF-A0A1N7JVB4-F1
#
_cell.length_a   1.000
_cell.length_b   1.000
_cell.length_c   1.000
_cell.angle_alpha   90.00
_cell.angle_beta   90.00
_cell.angle_gamma   90.00
#
_symmetry.space_group_name_H-M   'P 1'
#
loop_
_entity.id
_entity.type
_entity.pdbx_description
1 polymer ?
#
loop_
_entity_poly.entity_id
_entity_poly.type
_entity_poly.pdbx_seq_one_letter_code
_entity_poly.pdbx_strand_id
1 'polypeptide(L)'
;MNAVLARAIEVHPPAILAATHEMSAEDFREHRLVGLSASGKLKKTPEGDSIKNVTIDESGEASPVLSHYAANFHVTREAVINSANSINLETQVARKMIDGAMGTLRDVILEPILANDGAGQTLLDGKETFHSDRGNLAETGAMINVTSLTAARAALMLQKDTQGAPLSITPALLVVPPDLLTQAEQVVAGRRLPCADQ
;
A
#
# COMPACT_ATOMS: atom_id res chain seq x y z
N MET A 1 -3.09 26.63 19.53
CA MET A 1 -2.58 25.24 19.47
C MET A 1 -3.16 24.46 18.29
N ASN A 2 -4.49 24.37 18.12
CA ASN A 2 -5.12 23.63 17.01
C ASN A 2 -4.65 24.01 15.59
N ALA A 3 -4.51 25.31 15.27
CA ALA A 3 -4.04 25.73 13.93
C ALA A 3 -2.56 25.37 13.66
N VAL A 4 -1.72 25.30 14.69
CA VAL A 4 -0.30 24.90 14.56
C VAL A 4 -0.18 23.38 14.42
N LEU A 5 -1.03 22.63 15.12
CA LEU A 5 -1.10 21.17 15.05
C LEU A 5 -1.63 20.71 13.69
N ALA A 6 -2.75 21.28 13.22
CA ALA A 6 -3.32 20.96 11.91
C ALA A 6 -2.32 21.24 10.78
N ARG A 7 -1.68 22.40 10.82
CA ARG A 7 -0.62 22.75 9.86
C ARG A 7 0.58 21.81 9.95
N ALA A 8 0.99 21.38 11.14
CA ALA A 8 2.14 20.49 11.28
C ALA A 8 1.86 19.08 10.72
N ILE A 9 0.64 18.56 10.87
CA ILE A 9 0.21 17.29 10.26
C ILE A 9 0.17 17.42 8.73
N GLU A 10 -0.36 18.53 8.22
CA GLU A 10 -0.51 18.77 6.78
C GLU A 10 0.83 18.88 6.03
N VAL A 11 1.90 19.33 6.70
CA VAL A 11 3.18 19.59 6.05
C VAL A 11 3.94 18.30 5.67
N HIS A 12 3.73 17.17 6.37
CA HIS A 12 4.49 15.93 6.10
C HIS A 12 3.69 14.62 6.34
N PRO A 13 2.69 14.29 5.50
CA PRO A 13 2.16 12.93 5.47
C PRO A 13 3.24 11.94 4.99
N PRO A 14 3.28 10.70 5.51
CA PRO A 14 4.21 9.69 5.01
C PRO A 14 3.90 9.33 3.55
N ALA A 15 4.94 9.30 2.70
CA ALA A 15 4.81 9.10 1.26
C ALA A 15 4.08 7.80 0.86
N ILE A 16 4.14 6.77 1.71
CA ILE A 16 3.48 5.49 1.49
C ILE A 16 1.95 5.60 1.49
N LEU A 17 1.37 6.65 2.10
CA LEU A 17 -0.07 6.90 2.06
C LEU A 17 -0.61 7.10 0.63
N ALA A 18 0.23 7.57 -0.30
CA ALA A 18 -0.18 7.70 -1.69
C ALA A 18 -0.44 6.34 -2.36
N ALA A 19 0.13 5.25 -1.81
CA ALA A 19 -0.03 3.89 -2.31
C ALA A 19 -1.18 3.12 -1.63
N THR A 20 -1.87 3.74 -0.66
CA THR A 20 -2.97 3.10 0.07
C THR A 20 -4.31 3.81 -0.20
N HIS A 21 -5.40 3.13 0.16
CA HIS A 21 -6.73 3.72 0.18
C HIS A 21 -7.37 3.46 1.55
N GLU A 22 -8.21 4.39 2.01
CA GLU A 22 -8.93 4.25 3.27
C GLU A 22 -10.12 3.31 3.10
N MET A 23 -10.23 2.33 3.99
CA MET A 23 -11.38 1.43 4.05
C MET A 23 -12.06 1.58 5.40
N SER A 24 -13.38 1.74 5.39
CA SER A 24 -14.17 1.75 6.62
C SER A 24 -14.51 0.32 7.04
N ALA A 25 -14.34 0.02 8.33
CA ALA A 25 -14.79 -1.23 8.94
C ALA A 25 -15.74 -0.91 10.09
N GLU A 26 -16.80 -1.72 10.21
CA GLU A 26 -17.83 -1.54 11.23
C GLU A 26 -17.48 -2.21 12.57
N ASP A 27 -16.61 -3.23 12.55
CA ASP A 27 -16.24 -4.04 13.72
C ASP A 27 -14.70 -4.23 13.79
N PHE A 28 -14.19 -4.39 15.01
CA PHE A 28 -12.80 -4.72 15.33
C PHE A 28 -12.48 -6.21 15.21
N ARG A 29 -13.51 -7.05 15.06
CA ARG A 29 -13.32 -8.49 14.87
C ARG A 29 -12.76 -8.80 13.49
N GLU A 30 -12.02 -9.90 13.43
CA GLU A 30 -11.58 -10.50 12.18
C GLU A 30 -12.80 -10.81 11.30
N HIS A 31 -12.76 -10.27 10.08
CA HIS A 31 -13.76 -10.53 9.04
C HIS A 31 -13.03 -10.79 7.73
N ARG A 32 -13.77 -11.26 6.72
CA ARG A 32 -13.21 -11.59 5.41
C ARG A 32 -13.71 -10.61 4.36
N LEU A 33 -12.79 -10.17 3.51
CA LEU A 33 -13.12 -9.45 2.28
C LEU A 33 -13.42 -10.49 1.21
N VAL A 34 -14.69 -10.62 0.87
CA VAL A 34 -15.15 -11.57 -0.13
C VAL A 34 -15.14 -10.90 -1.51
N GLY A 35 -14.38 -11.49 -2.43
CA GLY A 35 -14.40 -11.17 -3.85
C GLY A 35 -15.13 -12.24 -4.65
N LEU A 36 -15.78 -11.80 -5.72
CA LEU A 36 -16.30 -12.69 -6.75
C LEU A 36 -15.29 -12.76 -7.89
N SER A 37 -15.01 -13.98 -8.34
CA SER A 37 -14.19 -14.22 -9.53
C SER A 37 -14.91 -13.80 -10.81
N ALA A 38 -14.14 -13.65 -11.89
CA ALA A 38 -14.73 -13.38 -13.20
C ALA A 38 -15.56 -14.57 -13.70
N SER A 39 -16.69 -14.30 -14.35
CA SER A 39 -17.64 -15.30 -14.88
C SER A 39 -17.14 -16.04 -16.14
N GLY A 40 -15.85 -16.35 -16.24
CA GLY A 40 -15.23 -16.99 -17.41
C GLY A 40 -15.36 -16.20 -18.73
N LYS A 41 -14.71 -16.68 -19.79
CA LYS A 41 -14.88 -16.09 -21.13
C LYS A 41 -16.14 -16.64 -21.80
N LEU A 42 -16.92 -15.76 -22.42
CA LEU A 42 -18.08 -16.15 -23.22
C LEU A 42 -17.65 -17.02 -24.40
N LYS A 43 -18.25 -18.21 -24.53
CA LYS A 43 -18.02 -19.10 -25.67
C LYS A 43 -18.97 -18.70 -26.80
N LYS A 44 -18.50 -18.79 -28.04
CA LYS A 44 -19.36 -18.57 -29.22
C LYS A 44 -20.39 -19.69 -29.28
N THR A 45 -21.67 -19.35 -29.16
CA THR A 45 -22.77 -20.30 -29.36
C THR A 45 -23.12 -20.37 -30.85
N PRO A 46 -22.99 -21.53 -31.51
CA PRO A 46 -23.46 -21.71 -32.87
C PRO A 46 -25.00 -21.70 -32.92
N GLU A 47 -25.55 -21.37 -34.09
CA GLU A 47 -27.00 -21.28 -34.30
C GLU A 47 -27.64 -22.66 -34.08
N GLY A 48 -28.57 -22.74 -33.10
CA GLY A 48 -29.26 -23.98 -32.71
C GLY A 48 -28.71 -24.71 -31.49
N ASP A 49 -27.60 -24.27 -30.90
CA ASP A 49 -27.08 -24.85 -29.65
C ASP A 49 -27.52 -24.06 -28.40
N SER A 50 -27.53 -24.76 -27.27
CA SER A 50 -27.80 -24.24 -25.94
C SER A 50 -26.69 -23.33 -25.42
N ILE A 51 -27.08 -22.18 -24.86
CA ILE A 51 -26.19 -21.29 -24.10
C ILE A 51 -25.68 -22.06 -22.87
N LYS A 52 -24.36 -22.11 -22.68
CA LYS A 52 -23.76 -22.79 -21.52
C LYS A 52 -23.72 -21.85 -20.31
N ASN A 53 -24.12 -22.38 -19.15
CA ASN A 53 -24.00 -21.67 -17.88
C ASN A 53 -22.53 -21.49 -17.53
N VAL A 54 -22.21 -20.36 -16.91
CA VAL A 54 -20.87 -20.11 -16.35
C VAL A 54 -20.96 -20.04 -14.83
N THR A 55 -19.92 -20.51 -14.16
CA THR A 55 -19.77 -20.49 -12.71
C THR A 55 -18.97 -19.26 -12.29
N ILE A 56 -19.33 -18.70 -11.14
CA ILE A 56 -18.58 -17.66 -10.45
C ILE A 56 -18.14 -18.28 -9.12
N ASP A 57 -16.84 -18.36 -8.89
CA ASP A 57 -16.29 -18.72 -7.59
C ASP A 57 -16.24 -17.51 -6.66
N GLU A 58 -16.45 -17.78 -5.39
CA GLU A 58 -16.27 -16.85 -4.29
C GLU A 58 -14.91 -17.11 -3.63
N SER A 59 -14.06 -16.08 -3.58
CA SER A 59 -12.79 -16.14 -2.87
C SER A 59 -12.75 -15.02 -1.83
N GLY A 60 -12.63 -15.39 -0.56
CA GLY A 60 -12.43 -14.43 0.53
C GLY A 60 -10.98 -14.38 0.95
N GLU A 61 -10.49 -13.17 1.26
CA GLU A 61 -9.23 -12.95 1.97
C GLU A 61 -9.49 -12.40 3.38
N ALA A 62 -8.53 -12.57 4.28
CA ALA A 62 -8.62 -11.98 5.61
C ALA A 62 -8.58 -10.45 5.52
N SER A 63 -9.55 -9.79 6.14
CA SER A 63 -9.56 -8.32 6.22
C SER A 63 -8.49 -7.84 7.21
N PRO A 64 -7.85 -6.68 6.98
CA PRO A 64 -6.96 -6.07 7.96
C PRO A 64 -7.70 -5.85 9.29
N VAL A 65 -7.11 -6.33 10.40
CA VAL A 65 -7.69 -6.16 11.73
C VAL A 65 -7.44 -4.73 12.20
N LEU A 66 -8.51 -4.03 12.60
CA LEU A 66 -8.39 -2.68 13.13
C LEU A 66 -7.64 -2.70 14.46
N SER A 67 -6.55 -1.94 14.51
CA SER A 67 -5.74 -1.76 15.72
C SER A 67 -5.72 -0.30 16.15
N HIS A 68 -5.82 -0.07 17.45
CA HIS A 68 -5.79 1.27 18.03
C HIS A 68 -4.41 1.60 18.60
N TYR A 69 -3.83 2.71 18.13
CA TYR A 69 -2.57 3.24 18.62
C TYR A 69 -2.83 4.58 19.32
N ALA A 70 -2.42 4.70 20.57
CA ALA A 70 -2.58 5.92 21.35
C ALA A 70 -1.38 6.14 22.29
N ALA A 71 -1.01 7.41 22.48
CA ALA A 71 0.00 7.83 23.44
C ALA A 71 -0.47 9.10 24.15
N ASN A 72 -0.25 9.18 25.47
CA ASN A 72 -0.62 10.33 26.29
C ASN A 72 0.62 10.97 26.93
N PHE A 73 0.70 12.29 26.88
CA PHE A 73 1.74 13.08 27.54
C PHE A 73 1.11 14.01 28.59
N HIS A 74 1.53 13.85 29.84
CA HIS A 74 1.05 14.66 30.95
C HIS A 74 2.00 15.83 31.22
N VAL A 75 1.44 17.02 31.45
CA VAL A 75 2.19 18.23 31.81
C VAL A 75 1.76 18.68 33.20
N THR A 76 2.73 18.91 34.09
CA THR A 76 2.47 19.49 35.41
C THR A 76 2.42 21.02 35.33
N ARG A 77 1.72 21.66 36.27
CA ARG A 77 1.63 23.12 36.33
C ARG A 77 3.00 23.79 36.47
N GLU A 78 3.92 23.17 37.19
CA GLU A 78 5.29 23.68 37.35
C GLU A 78 6.05 23.68 36.02
N ALA A 79 5.88 22.62 35.21
CA ALA A 79 6.50 22.52 33.90
C ALA A 79 5.98 23.62 32.94
N VAL A 80 4.68 23.92 32.98
CA VAL A 80 4.08 25.03 32.20
C VAL A 80 4.69 26.38 32.60
N ILE A 81 4.73 26.67 33.90
CA ILE A 81 5.24 27.96 34.42
C ILE A 81 6.73 28.12 34.10
N ASN A 82 7.53 27.06 34.27
CA ASN A 82 8.96 27.09 33.99
C ASN A 82 9.25 27.18 32.47
N SER A 83 8.41 26.55 31.62
CA SER A 83 8.56 26.59 30.17
C SER A 83 8.19 27.95 29.58
N ALA A 84 7.23 28.67 30.15
CA ALA A 84 6.76 29.95 29.63
C ALA A 84 7.87 31.03 29.53
N ASN A 85 8.90 30.95 30.39
CA ASN A 85 9.93 31.98 30.50
C ASN A 85 11.26 31.65 29.79
N SER A 86 11.47 30.44 29.25
CA SER A 86 12.81 30.07 28.76
C SER A 86 12.92 29.16 27.54
N ILE A 87 11.84 28.50 27.07
CA ILE A 87 11.89 27.72 25.84
C ILE A 87 10.46 27.35 25.43
N ASN A 88 10.14 27.41 24.14
CA ASN A 88 8.85 26.95 23.59
C ASN A 88 8.72 25.40 23.64
N LEU A 89 8.92 24.79 24.81
CA LEU A 89 8.99 23.33 25.00
C LEU A 89 7.67 22.67 24.59
N GLU A 90 6.55 23.28 24.96
CA GLU A 90 5.21 22.75 24.69
C GLU A 90 4.94 22.58 23.20
N THR A 91 5.39 23.54 22.38
CA THR A 91 5.26 23.45 20.92
C THR A 91 6.18 22.38 20.33
N GLN A 92 7.36 22.17 20.93
CA GLN A 92 8.29 21.12 20.49
C GLN A 92 7.76 19.72 20.86
N VAL A 93 7.23 19.54 22.07
CA VAL A 93 6.58 18.30 22.50
C VAL A 93 5.41 17.96 21.58
N ALA A 94 4.54 18.93 21.30
CA ALA A 94 3.43 18.75 20.38
C ALA A 94 3.89 18.28 18.98
N ARG A 95 4.94 18.90 18.44
CA ARG A 95 5.53 18.47 17.15
C ARG A 95 6.09 17.05 17.21
N LYS A 96 6.81 16.70 18.28
CA LYS A 96 7.37 15.36 18.45
C LYS A 96 6.31 14.28 18.61
N MET A 97 5.19 14.59 19.25
CA MET A 97 4.05 13.68 19.31
C MET A 97 3.42 13.47 17.93
N ILE A 98 3.32 14.51 17.10
CA ILE A 98 2.87 14.38 15.70
C ILE A 98 3.85 13.53 14.90
N ASP A 99 5.16 13.80 14.98
CA ASP A 99 6.20 13.02 14.31
C ASP A 99 6.09 11.54 14.68
N GLY A 100 5.90 11.24 15.97
CA GLY A 100 5.70 9.88 16.47
C GLY A 100 4.45 9.22 15.91
N ALA A 101 3.31 9.93 15.90
CA ALA A 101 2.05 9.41 15.34
C ALA A 101 2.15 9.12 13.84
N MET A 102 2.78 10.01 13.07
CA MET A 102 3.01 9.79 11.63
C MET A 102 4.01 8.65 11.37
N GLY A 103 5.03 8.51 12.23
CA GLY A 103 5.94 7.37 12.22
C GLY A 103 5.21 6.05 12.44
N THR A 104 4.35 5.97 13.47
CA THR A 104 3.55 4.78 13.72
C THR A 104 2.60 4.46 12.56
N LEU A 105 1.97 5.46 11.95
CA LEU A 105 1.10 5.27 10.79
C LEU A 105 1.88 4.65 9.62
N ARG A 106 3.07 5.18 9.32
CA ARG A 106 3.95 4.63 8.28
C ARG A 106 4.32 3.19 8.57
N ASP A 107 4.71 2.89 9.81
CA ASP A 107 5.19 1.56 10.19
C ASP A 107 4.07 0.52 10.11
N VAL A 108 2.84 0.87 10.53
CA VAL A 108 1.64 0.02 10.39
C VAL A 108 1.31 -0.27 8.93
N ILE A 109 1.43 0.72 8.05
CA ILE A 109 1.19 0.53 6.60
C ILE A 109 2.28 -0.37 5.97
N LEU A 110 3.52 -0.26 6.44
CA LEU A 110 4.64 -1.05 5.92
C LEU A 110 4.68 -2.48 6.46
N GLU A 111 4.14 -2.73 7.65
CA GLU A 111 4.10 -4.05 8.29
C GLU A 111 3.63 -5.18 7.35
N PRO A 112 2.46 -5.10 6.67
CA PRO A 112 2.02 -6.16 5.76
C PRO A 112 2.89 -6.33 4.52
N ILE A 113 3.63 -5.29 4.10
CA ILE A 113 4.53 -5.33 2.94
C ILE A 113 5.87 -5.97 3.33
N LEU A 114 6.39 -5.63 4.52
CA LEU A 114 7.69 -6.10 5.02
C LEU A 114 7.61 -7.45 5.74
N ALA A 115 6.40 -7.97 5.99
CA ALA A 115 6.20 -9.30 6.53
C ALA A 115 6.92 -10.37 5.68
N ASN A 116 7.31 -11.47 6.33
CA ASN A 116 8.02 -12.60 5.71
C ASN A 116 9.28 -12.16 4.93
N ASP A 117 10.15 -11.37 5.58
CA ASP A 117 11.38 -10.84 4.99
C ASP A 117 11.18 -10.07 3.67
N GLY A 118 10.03 -9.40 3.52
CA GLY A 118 9.65 -8.64 2.33
C GLY A 118 8.89 -9.45 1.27
N ALA A 119 8.52 -10.70 1.55
CA ALA A 119 7.59 -11.48 0.72
C ALA A 119 6.10 -11.13 0.97
N GLY A 120 5.84 -10.22 1.91
CA GLY A 120 4.51 -9.72 2.25
C GLY A 120 3.71 -10.68 3.12
N GLN A 121 2.57 -10.23 3.62
CA GLN A 121 1.71 -11.01 4.52
C GLN A 121 1.30 -12.36 3.92
N THR A 122 1.11 -13.37 4.78
CA THR A 122 0.56 -14.68 4.41
C THR A 122 -0.94 -14.60 4.21
N LEU A 123 -1.44 -15.05 3.05
CA LEU A 123 -2.86 -15.08 2.72
C LEU A 123 -3.53 -16.34 3.27
N LEU A 124 -4.86 -16.45 3.11
CA LEU A 124 -5.62 -17.59 3.62
C LEU A 124 -5.26 -18.94 2.98
N ASP A 125 -4.62 -18.93 1.81
CA ASP A 125 -4.09 -20.11 1.13
C ASP A 125 -2.77 -20.63 1.76
N GLY A 126 -2.26 -19.95 2.79
CA GLY A 126 -1.01 -20.29 3.47
C GLY A 126 0.24 -19.87 2.70
N LYS A 127 0.10 -19.13 1.59
CA LYS A 127 1.23 -18.60 0.80
C LYS A 127 1.39 -17.11 1.05
N GLU A 128 2.63 -16.66 0.92
CA GLU A 128 2.99 -15.24 1.03
C GLU A 128 2.40 -14.44 -0.12
N THR A 129 2.25 -13.13 0.08
CA THR A 129 1.70 -12.24 -0.95
C THR A 129 2.52 -12.32 -2.22
N PHE A 130 3.84 -12.27 -2.11
CA PHE A 130 4.80 -12.42 -3.21
C PHE A 130 5.41 -13.83 -3.18
N HIS A 131 4.97 -14.70 -4.07
CA HIS A 131 5.43 -16.09 -4.14
C HIS A 131 5.62 -16.52 -5.60
N SER A 132 6.58 -17.40 -5.85
CA SER A 132 6.90 -17.91 -7.20
C SER A 132 5.66 -18.53 -7.89
N ASP A 133 4.87 -19.32 -7.16
CA ASP A 133 3.62 -19.92 -7.65
C ASP A 133 2.58 -18.90 -8.16
N ARG A 134 2.64 -17.64 -7.70
CA ARG A 134 1.73 -16.57 -8.14
C ARG A 134 2.27 -15.79 -9.34
N GLY A 135 3.51 -16.05 -9.75
CA GLY A 135 4.17 -15.35 -10.85
C GLY A 135 4.37 -13.85 -10.58
N ASN A 136 4.34 -13.44 -9.31
CA ASN A 136 4.46 -12.03 -8.89
C ASN A 136 5.75 -11.73 -8.12
N LEU A 137 6.62 -12.73 -7.94
CA LEU A 137 7.95 -12.58 -7.34
C LEU A 137 9.00 -12.58 -8.44
N ALA A 138 9.94 -11.62 -8.39
CA ALA A 138 11.09 -11.64 -9.28
C ALA A 138 12.09 -12.72 -8.81
N GLU A 139 12.46 -13.65 -9.68
CA GLU A 139 13.34 -14.79 -9.31
C GLU A 139 14.74 -14.37 -8.85
N THR A 140 15.20 -13.19 -9.25
CA THR A 140 16.47 -12.61 -8.82
C THR A 140 16.23 -11.16 -8.44
N GLY A 141 16.83 -10.70 -7.33
CA GLY A 141 16.91 -9.29 -6.96
C GLY A 141 17.67 -8.50 -8.01
N ALA A 142 16.99 -8.12 -9.08
CA ALA A 142 17.56 -7.38 -10.19
C ALA A 142 17.70 -5.90 -9.80
N MET A 143 18.81 -5.28 -10.19
CA MET A 143 18.95 -3.82 -10.12
C MET A 143 17.78 -3.14 -10.85
N ILE A 144 17.37 -1.97 -10.36
CA ILE A 144 16.31 -1.18 -10.99
C ILE A 144 16.84 -0.68 -12.34
N ASN A 145 16.35 -1.27 -13.43
CA ASN A 145 16.67 -0.88 -14.79
C ASN A 145 15.41 -1.01 -15.68
N VAL A 146 15.49 -0.51 -16.91
CA VAL A 146 14.33 -0.51 -17.82
C VAL A 146 13.85 -1.94 -18.12
N THR A 147 14.76 -2.90 -18.24
CA THR A 147 14.44 -4.31 -18.53
C THR A 147 13.70 -4.98 -17.38
N SER A 148 14.17 -4.81 -16.14
CA SER A 148 13.56 -5.39 -14.93
C SER A 148 12.19 -4.76 -14.66
N LEU A 149 12.04 -3.44 -14.84
CA LEU A 149 10.75 -2.77 -14.75
C LEU A 149 9.77 -3.20 -15.84
N THR A 150 10.25 -3.47 -17.06
CA THR A 150 9.39 -3.96 -18.15
C THR A 150 8.86 -5.35 -17.84
N ALA A 151 9.72 -6.25 -17.34
CA ALA A 151 9.31 -7.58 -16.90
C ALA A 151 8.31 -7.51 -15.73
N ALA A 152 8.58 -6.67 -14.72
CA ALA A 152 7.67 -6.49 -13.58
C ALA A 152 6.30 -5.94 -14.01
N ARG A 153 6.27 -4.94 -14.89
CA ARG A 153 5.01 -4.41 -15.44
C ARG A 153 4.24 -5.44 -16.23
N ALA A 154 4.94 -6.24 -17.05
CA ALA A 154 4.31 -7.31 -17.80
C ALA A 154 3.70 -8.38 -16.86
N ALA A 155 4.41 -8.76 -15.80
CA ALA A 155 3.89 -9.69 -14.80
C ALA A 155 2.62 -9.18 -14.13
N LEU A 156 2.58 -7.90 -13.71
CA LEU A 156 1.38 -7.29 -13.12
C LEU A 156 0.20 -7.22 -14.10
N MET A 157 0.46 -6.82 -15.35
CA MET A 157 -0.62 -6.69 -16.36
C MET A 157 -1.13 -8.04 -16.87
N LEU A 158 -0.30 -9.09 -16.82
CA LEU A 158 -0.66 -10.46 -17.23
C LEU A 158 -1.24 -11.29 -16.09
N GLN A 159 -1.36 -10.72 -14.89
CA GLN A 159 -1.94 -11.42 -13.75
C GLN A 159 -3.38 -11.85 -14.04
N LYS A 160 -3.65 -13.12 -13.73
CA LYS A 160 -4.95 -13.76 -13.94
C LYS A 160 -5.60 -14.13 -12.63
N ASP A 161 -6.92 -14.11 -12.65
CA ASP A 161 -7.76 -14.61 -11.58
C ASP A 161 -7.69 -16.14 -11.57
N THR A 162 -8.17 -16.74 -10.50
CA THR A 162 -8.38 -18.19 -10.31
C THR A 162 -9.06 -18.86 -11.52
N GLN A 163 -9.99 -18.15 -12.16
CA GLN A 163 -10.72 -18.61 -13.36
C GLN A 163 -10.03 -18.24 -14.70
N GLY A 164 -8.81 -17.71 -14.65
CA GLY A 164 -7.98 -17.42 -15.83
C GLY A 164 -8.31 -16.14 -16.58
N ALA A 165 -9.21 -15.31 -16.05
CA ALA A 165 -9.52 -13.98 -16.59
C ALA A 165 -8.43 -12.97 -16.18
N PRO A 166 -8.03 -12.02 -17.06
CA PRO A 166 -7.03 -11.01 -16.72
C PRO A 166 -7.60 -9.99 -15.71
N LEU A 167 -6.83 -9.63 -14.67
CA LEU A 167 -7.25 -8.62 -13.68
C LEU A 167 -7.16 -7.17 -14.19
N SER A 168 -6.56 -6.94 -15.36
CA SER A 168 -6.42 -5.60 -15.97
C SER A 168 -5.76 -4.56 -15.04
N ILE A 169 -4.78 -4.99 -14.24
CA ILE A 169 -4.06 -4.13 -13.31
C ILE A 169 -3.13 -3.18 -14.10
N THR A 170 -3.26 -1.88 -13.86
CA THR A 170 -2.36 -0.87 -14.44
C THR A 170 -1.45 -0.29 -13.35
N PRO A 171 -0.12 -0.55 -13.39
CA PRO A 171 0.78 -0.07 -12.35
C PRO A 171 0.99 1.44 -12.43
N ALA A 172 0.70 2.16 -11.33
CA ALA A 172 0.81 3.62 -11.24
C ALA A 172 2.03 4.10 -10.43
N LEU A 173 2.35 3.40 -9.34
CA LEU A 173 3.36 3.82 -8.36
C LEU A 173 4.50 2.79 -8.29
N LEU A 174 5.70 3.27 -7.95
CA LEU A 174 6.86 2.45 -7.67
C LEU A 174 7.32 2.76 -6.23
N VAL A 175 7.20 1.78 -5.34
CA VAL A 175 7.63 1.88 -3.94
C VAL A 175 9.05 1.37 -3.82
N VAL A 176 9.95 2.15 -3.23
CA VAL A 176 11.40 1.90 -3.22
C VAL A 176 11.98 2.28 -1.86
N PRO A 177 12.94 1.51 -1.32
CA PRO A 177 13.69 1.92 -0.14
C PRO A 177 14.57 3.15 -0.44
N PRO A 178 14.98 3.92 0.59
CA PRO A 178 15.75 5.15 0.41
C PRO A 178 17.07 4.95 -0.34
N ASP A 179 17.73 3.80 -0.15
CA ASP A 179 19.04 3.49 -0.76
C ASP A 179 18.96 3.36 -2.29
N LEU A 180 17.79 3.00 -2.83
CA LEU A 180 17.56 2.81 -4.25
C LEU A 180 16.75 3.95 -4.89
N LEU A 181 16.36 4.96 -4.11
CA LEU A 181 15.50 6.05 -4.57
C LEU A 181 16.11 6.80 -5.76
N THR A 182 17.38 7.20 -5.66
CA THR A 182 18.07 7.93 -6.75
C THR A 182 18.11 7.11 -8.05
N GLN A 183 18.33 5.81 -7.94
CA GLN A 183 18.34 4.92 -9.12
C GLN A 183 16.94 4.81 -9.74
N ALA A 184 15.90 4.67 -8.91
CA ALA A 184 14.52 4.65 -9.37
C ALA A 184 14.11 5.96 -10.03
N GLU A 185 14.47 7.10 -9.44
CA GLU A 185 14.21 8.43 -9.99
C GLU A 185 14.88 8.63 -11.35
N GLN A 186 16.12 8.18 -11.53
CA GLN A 186 16.80 8.26 -12.83
C GLN A 186 16.04 7.49 -13.92
N VAL A 187 15.56 6.29 -13.60
CA VAL A 187 14.82 5.45 -14.55
C VAL A 187 13.42 6.01 -14.85
N VAL A 188 12.74 6.58 -13.85
CA VAL A 188 11.41 7.20 -14.01
C VAL A 188 11.50 8.55 -14.73
N ALA A 189 12.52 9.37 -14.41
CA ALA A 189 12.74 10.68 -15.04
C ALA A 189 13.04 10.53 -16.53
N GLY A 190 13.78 9.49 -16.94
CA GLY A 190 14.00 9.17 -18.35
C GLY A 190 12.70 8.87 -19.13
N ARG A 191 11.61 8.50 -18.45
CA ARG A 191 10.28 8.29 -19.05
C ARG A 191 9.45 9.58 -19.15
N ARG A 192 9.78 10.63 -18.39
CA ARG A 192 9.10 11.92 -18.55
C ARG A 192 9.50 12.43 -19.93
N LEU A 193 8.58 12.31 -20.88
CA LEU A 193 8.73 12.85 -22.23
C LEU A 193 9.33 14.26 -22.09
N PRO A 194 10.44 14.59 -22.76
CA PRO A 194 10.85 15.98 -22.86
C PRO A 194 9.63 16.69 -23.45
N CYS A 195 9.06 17.62 -22.69
CA CYS A 195 8.03 18.49 -23.20
C CYS A 195 8.64 19.18 -24.43
N ALA A 196 8.12 18.84 -25.60
CA ALA A 196 8.36 19.61 -26.80
C ALA A 196 7.66 20.96 -26.56
N ASP A 197 8.44 21.96 -26.19
CA ASP A 197 8.08 23.35 -26.49
C ASP A 197 8.11 23.49 -28.02
N GLN A 198 6.93 23.50 -28.62
CA GLN A 198 6.63 24.20 -29.87
C GLN A 198 5.42 25.10 -29.64
#